data_AF-A0A523BPE2-F1
#
_entry.id   AF-A0A523BPE2-F1
#
_cell.length_a   1.000
_cell.length_b   1.000
_cell.length_c   1.000
_cell.angle_alpha   90.00
_cell.angle_beta   90.00
_cell.angle_gamma   90.00
#
_symmetry.space_group_name_H-M   'P 1'
#
loop_
_entity.id
_entity.type
_entity.pdbx_description
1 polymer ?
#
loop_
_entity_poly.entity_id
_entity_poly.type
_entity_poly.pdbx_seq_one_letter_code
_entity_poly.pdbx_strand_id
1 'polypeptide(L)'
;MTTNDGYKGNQNAVKHGGAGAVKALTTGAEFTGLPAVRESEVRNELAEQGRAAVVLTRTVRLQTAADLYFDAFIGSLQAGDLENANGLIKVYAWLQSSALRAWVQVAADEKDAAKGGSVSVATVLESIRKAKNETNK
;
A
#
# COMPACT_ATOMS: atom_id res chain seq x y z
N MET A 1 -37.89 29.63 -10.11
CA MET A 1 -37.52 28.70 -11.21
C MET A 1 -36.01 28.80 -11.35
N THR A 2 -35.20 27.80 -11.04
CA THR A 2 -35.32 26.35 -11.22
C THR A 2 -34.71 25.59 -10.03
N THR A 3 -35.50 24.68 -9.44
CA THR A 3 -35.02 23.65 -8.51
C THR A 3 -34.35 22.54 -9.33
N ASN A 4 -33.07 22.25 -9.06
CA ASN A 4 -32.35 21.19 -9.75
C ASN A 4 -32.52 19.87 -8.97
N ASP A 5 -33.70 19.27 -9.12
CA ASP A 5 -34.09 17.95 -8.62
C ASP A 5 -33.39 16.82 -9.42
N GLY A 6 -32.08 16.65 -9.21
CA GLY A 6 -31.27 15.67 -9.95
C GLY A 6 -30.85 14.39 -9.21
N TYR A 7 -31.14 14.26 -7.91
CA TYR A 7 -30.64 13.14 -7.09
C TYR A 7 -31.70 12.08 -6.74
N LYS A 8 -32.44 11.55 -7.73
CA LYS A 8 -33.37 10.42 -7.45
C LYS A 8 -33.40 9.39 -8.57
N GLY A 9 -32.29 8.68 -8.73
CA GLY A 9 -32.20 7.52 -9.62
C GLY A 9 -31.12 6.54 -9.17
N ASN A 10 -31.51 5.58 -8.33
CA ASN A 10 -30.74 4.40 -7.90
C ASN A 10 -29.53 4.61 -6.97
N GLN A 11 -29.80 4.94 -5.70
CA GLN A 11 -28.79 4.92 -4.62
C GLN A 11 -28.20 3.52 -4.33
N ASN A 12 -28.77 2.43 -4.85
CA ASN A 12 -28.23 1.08 -4.67
C ASN A 12 -27.16 0.72 -5.72
N ALA A 13 -27.12 1.37 -6.89
CA ALA A 13 -26.01 1.25 -7.84
C ALA A 13 -24.73 1.97 -7.34
N VAL A 14 -24.89 2.93 -6.42
CA VAL A 14 -23.81 3.69 -5.76
C VAL A 14 -23.19 2.92 -4.57
N LYS A 15 -23.80 1.79 -4.13
CA LYS A 15 -23.41 1.04 -2.92
C LYS A 15 -22.26 0.04 -3.10
N HIS A 16 -21.87 -0.32 -4.32
CA HIS A 16 -20.82 -1.33 -4.56
C HIS A 16 -19.59 -0.72 -5.23
N GLY A 17 -18.86 0.10 -4.49
CA GLY A 17 -17.65 0.77 -4.98
C GLY A 17 -16.61 -0.20 -5.58
N GLY A 18 -16.47 -1.40 -5.03
CA GLY A 18 -15.53 -2.41 -5.54
C GLY A 18 -15.86 -2.92 -6.94
N ALA A 19 -17.10 -3.32 -7.20
CA ALA A 19 -17.51 -3.84 -8.51
C ALA A 19 -17.46 -2.75 -9.60
N GLY A 20 -17.84 -1.52 -9.25
CA GLY A 20 -17.72 -0.35 -10.13
C GLY A 20 -16.26 -0.04 -10.48
N ALA A 21 -15.35 -0.09 -9.50
CA ALA A 21 -13.93 0.08 -9.73
C ALA A 21 -13.35 -1.00 -10.66
N VAL A 22 -13.69 -2.27 -10.42
CA VAL A 22 -13.22 -3.37 -11.28
C VAL A 22 -13.70 -3.19 -12.72
N LYS A 23 -14.98 -2.85 -12.92
CA LYS A 23 -15.52 -2.60 -14.27
C LYS A 23 -14.77 -1.45 -14.97
N ALA A 24 -14.56 -0.33 -14.27
CA ALA A 24 -13.83 0.81 -14.83
C ALA A 24 -12.39 0.43 -15.26
N LEU A 25 -11.67 -0.34 -14.43
CA LEU A 25 -10.35 -0.85 -14.77
C LEU A 25 -10.37 -1.72 -16.03
N THR A 26 -11.33 -2.65 -16.13
CA THR A 26 -11.43 -3.55 -17.29
C THR A 26 -11.74 -2.83 -18.60
N THR A 27 -12.49 -1.73 -18.54
CA THR A 27 -12.90 -0.96 -19.73
C THR A 27 -11.98 0.22 -20.01
N GLY A 28 -10.94 0.45 -19.20
CA GLY A 28 -10.07 1.62 -19.31
C GLY A 28 -10.79 2.95 -19.05
N ALA A 29 -11.92 2.92 -18.34
CA ALA A 29 -12.68 4.11 -18.02
C ALA A 29 -12.18 4.75 -16.72
N GLU A 30 -12.40 6.05 -16.56
CA GLU A 30 -12.10 6.74 -15.31
C GLU A 30 -12.99 6.23 -14.17
N PHE A 31 -12.47 6.31 -12.95
CA PHE A 31 -13.28 6.08 -11.77
C PHE A 31 -14.32 7.19 -11.60
N THR A 32 -15.53 6.80 -11.18
CA THR A 32 -16.62 7.73 -10.88
C THR A 32 -17.22 7.40 -9.52
N GLY A 33 -17.83 8.38 -8.85
CA GLY A 33 -18.45 8.19 -7.53
C GLY A 33 -17.44 7.76 -6.45
N LEU A 34 -17.79 6.75 -5.65
CA LEU A 34 -16.98 6.30 -4.51
C LEU A 34 -15.55 5.84 -4.92
N PRO A 35 -15.34 5.08 -6.01
CA PRO A 35 -14.01 4.81 -6.55
C PRO A 35 -13.15 6.04 -6.81
N ALA A 36 -13.71 7.11 -7.37
CA ALA A 36 -12.96 8.34 -7.68
C ALA A 36 -12.49 9.04 -6.40
N VAL A 37 -13.36 9.08 -5.39
CA VAL A 37 -13.03 9.62 -4.06
C VAL A 37 -11.88 8.81 -3.44
N ARG A 38 -11.96 7.48 -3.48
CA ARG A 38 -10.89 6.61 -2.95
C ARG A 38 -9.58 6.75 -3.70
N GLU A 39 -9.62 6.91 -5.03
CA GLU A 39 -8.41 7.17 -5.80
C GLU A 39 -7.75 8.49 -5.38
N SER A 40 -8.54 9.55 -5.20
CA SER A 40 -8.03 10.84 -4.71
C SER A 40 -7.39 10.71 -3.33
N GLU A 41 -8.01 9.99 -2.40
CA GLU A 41 -7.44 9.75 -1.06
C GLU A 41 -6.11 8.98 -1.15
N VAL A 42 -6.02 7.95 -1.99
CA VAL A 42 -4.78 7.19 -2.19
C VAL A 42 -3.69 8.07 -2.79
N ARG A 43 -4.02 8.95 -3.74
CA ARG A 43 -3.07 9.90 -4.33
C ARG A 43 -2.57 10.91 -3.30
N ASN A 44 -3.46 11.43 -2.46
CA ASN A 44 -3.10 12.34 -1.37
C ASN A 44 -2.20 11.64 -0.34
N GLU A 45 -2.55 10.44 0.09
CA GLU A 45 -1.73 9.64 1.03
C GLU A 45 -0.31 9.41 0.47
N LEU A 46 -0.21 9.06 -0.81
CA LEU A 46 1.07 8.87 -1.49
C LEU A 46 1.88 10.17 -1.60
N ALA A 47 1.22 11.31 -1.84
CA ALA A 47 1.86 12.61 -1.92
C ALA A 47 2.37 13.09 -0.55
N GLU A 48 1.60 12.84 0.51
CA GLU A 48 1.91 13.29 1.88
C GLU A 48 2.97 12.42 2.56
N GLN A 49 2.84 11.10 2.48
CA GLN A 49 3.67 10.16 3.25
C GLN A 49 4.80 9.54 2.42
N GLY A 50 4.65 9.55 1.09
CA GLY A 50 5.56 8.86 0.18
C GLY A 50 5.29 7.35 0.09
N ARG A 51 5.66 6.78 -1.06
CA ARG A 51 5.42 5.36 -1.39
C ARG A 51 5.95 4.40 -0.32
N ALA A 52 7.18 4.58 0.14
CA ALA A 52 7.83 3.66 1.08
C ALA A 52 7.08 3.58 2.42
N ALA A 53 6.67 4.72 2.99
CA ALA A 53 5.92 4.77 4.25
C ALA A 53 4.53 4.13 4.11
N VAL A 54 3.85 4.36 2.99
CA VAL A 54 2.54 3.75 2.70
C VAL A 54 2.66 2.23 2.56
N VAL A 55 3.67 1.75 1.84
CA VAL A 55 3.93 0.31 1.69
C VAL A 55 4.24 -0.34 3.05
N LEU A 56 5.13 0.27 3.85
CA LEU A 56 5.46 -0.23 5.19
C LEU A 56 4.20 -0.31 6.07
N THR A 57 3.42 0.76 6.13
CA THR A 57 2.19 0.83 6.95
C THR A 57 1.20 -0.26 6.55
N ARG A 58 0.96 -0.45 5.24
CA ARG A 58 0.06 -1.49 4.73
C ARG A 58 0.60 -2.89 5.02
N THR A 59 1.92 -3.09 4.93
CA THR A 59 2.59 -4.36 5.23
C THR A 59 2.40 -4.73 6.70
N VAL A 60 2.63 -3.79 7.62
CA VAL A 60 2.40 -3.99 9.06
C VAL A 60 0.95 -4.38 9.35
N ARG A 61 -0.02 -3.71 8.71
CA ARG A 61 -1.44 -4.03 8.86
C ARG A 61 -1.79 -5.43 8.35
N LEU A 62 -1.22 -5.85 7.22
CA LEU A 62 -1.41 -7.20 6.68
C LEU A 62 -0.83 -8.26 7.62
N GLN A 63 0.38 -8.05 8.15
CA GLN A 63 1.00 -8.97 9.11
C GLN A 63 0.15 -9.07 10.38
N THR A 64 -0.26 -7.93 10.94
CA THR A 64 -1.10 -7.88 12.14
C THR A 64 -2.40 -8.66 11.94
N ALA A 65 -3.05 -8.50 10.79
CA ALA A 65 -4.26 -9.25 10.47
C ALA A 65 -3.97 -10.75 10.33
N ALA A 66 -2.88 -11.13 9.66
CA ALA A 66 -2.47 -12.53 9.54
C ALA A 66 -2.28 -13.17 10.93
N ASP A 67 -1.56 -12.51 11.84
CA ASP A 67 -1.28 -13.02 13.18
C ASP A 67 -2.58 -13.28 13.96
N LEU A 68 -3.55 -12.35 13.91
CA LEU A 68 -4.86 -12.53 14.55
C LEU A 68 -5.64 -13.72 14.00
N TYR A 69 -5.59 -13.96 12.68
CA TYR A 69 -6.23 -15.13 12.07
C TYR A 69 -5.52 -16.43 12.45
N PHE A 70 -4.21 -16.41 12.64
CA PHE A 70 -3.46 -17.57 13.11
C PHE A 70 -3.83 -17.91 14.56
N ASP A 71 -3.89 -16.91 15.44
CA ASP A 71 -4.31 -17.11 16.83
C ASP A 71 -5.72 -17.69 16.92
N ALA A 72 -6.66 -17.16 16.13
CA ALA A 72 -8.02 -17.69 16.05
C ALA A 72 -8.08 -19.13 15.50
N PHE A 73 -7.21 -19.45 14.53
CA PHE A 73 -7.08 -20.81 14.00
C PHE A 73 -6.60 -21.78 15.07
N ILE A 74 -5.57 -21.42 15.84
CA ILE A 74 -5.08 -22.24 16.95
C ILE A 74 -6.17 -22.45 18.00
N GLY A 75 -6.90 -21.40 18.37
CA GLY A 75 -8.04 -21.51 19.28
C GLY A 75 -9.13 -22.46 18.77
N SER A 76 -9.44 -22.41 17.47
CA SER A 76 -10.43 -23.31 16.86
C SER A 76 -9.97 -24.77 16.83
N LEU A 77 -8.68 -25.02 16.56
CA LEU A 77 -8.10 -26.36 16.66
C LEU A 77 -8.18 -26.92 18.08
N GLN A 78 -7.86 -26.11 19.08
CA GLN A 78 -7.92 -26.51 20.50
C GLN A 78 -9.36 -26.82 20.94
N ALA A 79 -10.35 -26.10 20.38
CA ALA A 79 -11.77 -26.35 20.62
C ALA A 79 -12.34 -27.55 19.84
N GLY A 80 -11.56 -28.15 18.93
CA GLY A 80 -12.03 -29.24 18.06
C GLY A 80 -12.95 -28.77 16.92
N ASP A 81 -13.08 -27.47 16.68
CA ASP A 81 -13.90 -26.91 15.60
C ASP A 81 -13.10 -26.86 14.29
N LEU A 82 -13.03 -28.02 13.63
CA LEU A 82 -12.26 -28.19 12.40
C LEU A 82 -12.86 -27.46 11.20
N GLU A 83 -14.18 -27.24 11.18
CA GLU A 83 -14.84 -26.52 10.09
C GLU A 83 -14.44 -25.04 10.12
N ASN A 84 -14.53 -24.40 11.29
CA ASN A 84 -14.07 -23.03 11.46
C ASN A 84 -12.56 -22.89 11.24
N ALA A 85 -11.76 -23.83 11.77
CA ALA A 85 -10.32 -23.84 11.56
C ALA A 85 -9.93 -23.84 10.08
N ASN A 86 -10.64 -24.62 9.24
CA ASN A 86 -10.40 -24.65 7.80
C ASN A 86 -10.74 -23.33 7.10
N GLY A 87 -11.73 -22.59 7.59
CA GLY A 87 -12.02 -21.23 7.11
C GLY A 87 -10.92 -20.25 7.46
N LEU A 88 -10.49 -20.25 8.73
CA LEU A 88 -9.49 -19.33 9.26
C LEU A 88 -8.12 -19.53 8.61
N ILE A 89 -7.67 -20.77 8.42
CA ILE A 89 -6.36 -21.06 7.84
C ILE A 89 -6.24 -20.57 6.39
N LYS A 90 -7.34 -20.60 5.62
CA LYS A 90 -7.35 -20.08 4.23
C LYS A 90 -7.15 -18.58 4.20
N VAL A 91 -7.81 -17.84 5.09
CA VAL A 91 -7.67 -16.38 5.19
C VAL A 91 -6.27 -16.03 5.69
N TYR A 92 -5.78 -16.72 6.72
CA TYR A 92 -4.39 -16.60 7.19
C TYR A 92 -3.39 -16.79 6.04
N ALA A 93 -3.50 -17.89 5.29
CA ALA A 93 -2.56 -18.20 4.21
C ALA A 93 -2.54 -17.11 3.12
N TRP A 94 -3.70 -16.56 2.78
CA TRP A 94 -3.81 -15.46 1.83
C TRP A 94 -3.18 -14.16 2.35
N LEU A 95 -3.46 -13.79 3.60
CA LEU A 95 -2.90 -12.60 4.25
C LEU A 95 -1.38 -12.72 4.40
N GLN A 96 -0.90 -13.85 4.93
CA GLN A 96 0.52 -14.11 5.15
C GLN A 96 1.31 -14.08 3.84
N SER A 97 0.78 -14.70 2.77
CA SER A 97 1.40 -14.65 1.44
C SER A 97 1.46 -13.23 0.88
N SER A 98 0.45 -12.42 1.17
CA SER A 98 0.40 -11.01 0.73
C SER A 98 1.36 -10.13 1.54
N ALA A 99 1.42 -10.34 2.86
CA ALA A 99 2.36 -9.67 3.75
C ALA A 99 3.82 -9.98 3.35
N LEU A 100 4.16 -11.24 3.10
CA LEU A 100 5.50 -11.65 2.66
C LEU A 100 5.95 -10.94 1.38
N ARG A 101 5.07 -10.85 0.37
CA ARG A 101 5.38 -10.11 -0.87
C ARG A 101 5.59 -8.62 -0.61
N ALA A 102 4.81 -8.03 0.29
CA ALA A 102 4.95 -6.63 0.64
C ALA A 102 6.24 -6.36 1.44
N TRP A 103 6.66 -7.27 2.33
CA TRP A 103 7.95 -7.20 3.02
C TRP A 103 9.14 -7.27 2.07
N VAL A 104 9.06 -8.06 1.00
CA VAL A 104 10.10 -8.07 -0.06
C VAL A 104 10.24 -6.69 -0.70
N GLN A 105 9.12 -5.99 -0.94
CA GLN A 105 9.15 -4.63 -1.47
C GLN A 105 9.76 -3.64 -0.46
N VAL A 106 9.40 -3.73 0.82
CA VAL A 106 9.97 -2.90 1.88
C VAL A 106 11.48 -3.06 1.94
N ALA A 107 11.97 -4.30 1.97
CA ALA A 107 13.41 -4.59 2.00
C ALA A 107 14.15 -4.05 0.77
N ALA A 108 13.52 -4.08 -0.41
CA ALA A 108 14.07 -3.49 -1.62
C ALA A 108 14.14 -1.95 -1.52
N ASP A 109 13.06 -1.31 -1.09
CA ASP A 109 12.98 0.15 -0.93
C ASP A 109 14.01 0.64 0.12
N GLU A 110 14.20 -0.08 1.22
CA GLU A 110 15.23 0.21 2.24
C GLU A 110 16.66 0.07 1.70
N LYS A 111 16.92 -0.98 0.91
CA LYS A 111 18.22 -1.19 0.26
C LYS A 111 18.55 -0.07 -0.72
N ASP A 112 17.58 0.41 -1.48
CA ASP A 112 17.80 1.50 -2.43
C ASP A 112 17.96 2.85 -1.72
N ALA A 113 17.23 3.10 -0.63
CA ALA A 113 17.46 4.26 0.24
C ALA A 113 18.89 4.27 0.81
N ALA A 114 19.42 3.12 1.22
CA ALA A 114 20.79 2.99 1.74
C ALA A 114 21.87 3.32 0.68
N LYS A 115 21.61 3.11 -0.61
CA LYS A 115 22.54 3.47 -1.70
C LYS A 115 22.58 4.98 -1.99
N GLY A 116 21.53 5.72 -1.60
CA GLY A 116 21.44 7.17 -1.76
C GLY A 116 22.44 7.97 -0.92
N GLY A 117 23.17 7.33 0.00
CA GLY A 117 24.28 7.91 0.75
C GLY A 117 25.65 7.86 0.04
N SER A 118 25.72 7.41 -1.22
CA SER A 118 26.98 7.41 -1.96
C SER A 118 27.36 8.83 -2.38
N VAL A 119 28.41 9.37 -1.77
CA VAL A 119 29.05 10.63 -2.19
C VAL A 119 29.38 10.50 -3.68
N SER A 120 28.80 11.37 -4.50
CA SER A 120 29.02 11.29 -5.95
C SER A 120 30.52 11.50 -6.26
N VAL A 121 31.03 10.80 -7.26
CA VAL A 121 32.43 10.99 -7.71
C VAL A 121 32.70 12.46 -8.06
N ALA A 122 31.69 13.18 -8.56
CA ALA A 122 31.77 14.62 -8.81
C ALA A 122 32.01 15.42 -7.51
N THR A 123 31.30 15.10 -6.43
CA THR A 123 31.49 15.72 -5.10
C THR A 123 32.90 15.44 -4.55
N VAL A 124 33.41 14.22 -4.75
CA VAL A 124 34.79 13.86 -4.35
C VAL A 124 35.83 14.66 -5.15
N LEU A 125 35.66 14.74 -6.48
CA LEU A 125 36.57 15.48 -7.36
C LEU A 125 36.59 16.98 -7.06
N GLU A 126 35.43 17.55 -6.73
CA GLU A 126 35.32 18.96 -6.37
C GLU A 126 35.99 19.27 -5.02
N SER A 127 35.86 18.36 -4.05
CA SER A 127 36.56 18.43 -2.77
C SER A 127 38.07 18.38 -2.94
N ILE A 128 38.58 17.49 -3.81
CA ILE A 128 40.01 17.38 -4.13
C ILE A 128 40.51 18.66 -4.82
N ARG A 129 39.74 19.20 -5.76
CA ARG A 129 40.09 20.44 -6.47
C ARG A 129 40.20 21.62 -5.51
N LYS A 130 39.27 21.74 -4.57
CA LYS A 130 39.28 22.82 -3.56
C LYS A 130 40.50 22.70 -2.64
N ALA A 131 40.79 21.51 -2.12
CA ALA A 131 41.96 21.26 -1.27
C ALA A 131 43.28 21.61 -1.97
N LYS A 132 43.42 21.28 -3.27
CA LYS A 132 44.62 21.59 -4.05
C LYS A 132 44.83 23.09 -4.28
N ASN A 133 43.75 23.87 -4.38
CA ASN A 133 43.82 25.32 -4.54
C ASN A 133 44.17 26.04 -3.23
N GLU A 134 43.83 25.46 -2.08
CA GLU A 134 44.17 25.99 -0.75
C GLU A 134 45.62 25.67 -0.35
N THR A 135 46.22 24.62 -0.90
CA THR A 135 47.64 24.25 -0.64
C THR A 135 48.64 25.08 -1.47
N ASN A 136 48.18 25.76 -2.52
CA ASN A 136 49.02 26.58 -3.42
C ASN A 136 48.94 28.09 -3.11
N LYS A 137 48.41 28.48 -1.95
CA LYS A 137 48.48 29.84 -1.39
C LYS A 137 49.41 29.86 -0.19
#